data_AF-A0A9X5XJD7-F1
#
_entry.id   AF-A0A9X5XJD7-F1
#
_cell.length_a   1.000
_cell.length_b   1.000
_cell.length_c   1.000
_cell.angle_alpha   90.00
_cell.angle_beta   90.00
_cell.angle_gamma   90.00
#
_symmetry.space_group_name_H-M   'P 1'
#
loop_
_entity.id
_entity.type
_entity.pdbx_description
1 polymer ?
#
loop_
_entity_poly.entity_id
_entity_poly.type
_entity_poly.pdbx_seq_one_letter_code
_entity_poly.pdbx_strand_id
1 'polypeptide(L)'
;MKDTPVPILMYHSIAAAPNDATRELSVGPEAFAEQMALLGDQGFTPVDTAALAARWRSGGPLPERPVLITFDDGYEGVHRHGLPVLAKHGFAATLFVSTGWIKGAYDTGGGLDAMLSWAQVRELAAEQVEIGGH
;
A
#
# COMPACT_ATOMS: atom_id res chain seq x y z
N MET A 1 -24.00 -9.47 15.70
CA MET A 1 -22.58 -9.05 15.63
C MET A 1 -22.58 -7.54 15.52
N LYS A 2 -21.69 -6.82 16.22
CA LYS A 2 -21.57 -5.38 15.97
C LYS A 2 -20.93 -5.22 14.60
N ASP A 3 -21.53 -4.41 13.74
CA ASP A 3 -20.91 -4.02 12.48
C ASP A 3 -19.58 -3.34 12.80
N THR A 4 -18.48 -4.02 12.48
CA THR A 4 -17.13 -3.49 12.69
C THR A 4 -16.74 -2.80 11.38
N PRO A 5 -16.69 -1.45 11.34
CA PRO A 5 -16.27 -0.76 10.14
C PRO A 5 -14.80 -1.08 9.86
N VAL A 6 -14.48 -1.20 8.58
CA VAL A 6 -13.11 -1.43 8.10
C VAL A 6 -12.72 -0.27 7.18
N PRO A 7 -12.07 0.78 7.71
CA PRO A 7 -11.52 1.85 6.89
C PRO A 7 -10.45 1.29 5.94
N ILE A 8 -10.49 1.77 4.69
CA ILE A 8 -9.50 1.47 3.67
C ILE A 8 -8.87 2.80 3.27
N LEU A 9 -7.57 2.94 3.51
CA LEU A 9 -6.78 4.10 3.10
C LEU A 9 -6.03 3.73 1.82
N MET A 10 -6.45 4.32 0.72
CA MET A 10 -5.90 4.05 -0.60
C MET A 10 -4.97 5.20 -1.02
N TYR A 11 -3.77 4.83 -1.45
CA TYR A 11 -2.73 5.72 -1.95
C TYR A 11 -2.36 5.33 -3.37
N HIS A 12 -1.80 6.27 -4.14
CA HIS A 12 -1.15 5.93 -5.41
C HIS A 12 0.37 6.09 -5.25
N SER A 13 0.85 7.32 -5.16
CA SER A 13 2.28 7.63 -5.10
C SER A 13 2.68 8.26 -3.76
N ILE A 14 3.90 7.97 -3.31
CA ILE A 14 4.54 8.65 -2.20
C ILE A 14 5.76 9.40 -2.76
N ALA A 15 5.68 10.72 -2.86
CA ALA A 15 6.69 11.52 -3.55
C ALA A 15 6.86 12.91 -2.93
N ALA A 16 8.12 13.30 -2.67
CA ALA A 16 8.45 14.65 -2.21
C ALA A 16 8.37 15.69 -3.35
N ALA A 17 8.61 15.26 -4.58
CA ALA A 17 8.57 16.10 -5.77
C ALA A 17 7.94 15.31 -6.94
N PRO A 18 6.62 15.07 -6.91
CA PRO A 18 5.93 14.42 -8.01
C PRO A 18 5.95 15.30 -9.25
N ASN A 19 5.86 14.67 -10.42
CA ASN A 19 5.62 15.41 -11.66
C ASN A 19 4.15 15.87 -11.76
N ASP A 20 3.82 16.66 -12.78
CA ASP A 20 2.48 17.24 -12.90
C ASP A 20 1.36 16.20 -13.08
N ALA A 21 1.65 15.05 -13.70
CA ALA A 21 0.64 14.01 -13.94
C ALA A 21 0.25 13.25 -12.66
N THR A 22 1.17 13.15 -11.69
CA THR A 22 0.96 12.40 -10.43
C THR A 22 0.80 13.31 -9.21
N ARG A 23 0.89 14.63 -9.37
CA ARG A 23 0.86 15.60 -8.26
C ARG A 23 -0.38 15.46 -7.38
N GLU A 24 -1.56 15.33 -7.98
CA GLU A 24 -2.83 15.19 -7.25
C GLU A 24 -3.05 13.79 -6.67
N LEU A 25 -2.27 12.81 -7.12
CA LEU A 25 -2.30 11.41 -6.67
C LEU A 25 -1.22 11.11 -5.61
N SER A 26 -0.38 12.10 -5.29
CA SER A 26 0.81 11.91 -4.47
C SER A 26 0.60 12.41 -3.04
N VAL A 27 1.03 11.61 -2.07
CA VAL A 27 1.25 12.04 -0.70
C VAL A 27 2.75 12.29 -0.47
N GLY A 28 3.08 13.33 0.31
CA GLY A 28 4.46 13.56 0.73
C GLY A 28 4.95 12.45 1.68
N PRO A 29 6.25 12.06 1.65
CA PRO A 29 6.78 11.04 2.55
C PRO A 29 6.54 11.35 4.04
N GLU A 30 6.71 12.61 4.44
CA GLU A 30 6.49 13.06 5.81
C GLU A 30 5.02 12.94 6.22
N ALA A 31 4.11 13.35 5.34
CA ALA A 31 2.66 13.23 5.56
C ALA A 31 2.22 11.76 5.65
N PHE A 32 2.78 10.87 4.81
CA PHE A 32 2.52 9.44 4.91
C PHE A 32 3.01 8.89 6.26
N ALA A 33 4.22 9.25 6.69
CA ALA A 33 4.76 8.84 7.97
C ALA A 33 3.91 9.31 9.16
N GLU A 34 3.44 10.56 9.13
CA GLU A 34 2.53 11.11 10.14
C GLU A 34 1.19 10.36 10.19
N GLN A 35 0.63 10.00 9.03
CA GLN A 35 -0.61 9.22 8.95
C GLN A 35 -0.42 7.82 9.54
N MET A 36 0.68 7.14 9.22
CA MET A 36 0.96 5.81 9.78
C MET A 36 1.22 5.86 11.29
N ALA A 37 1.92 6.89 11.77
CA ALA A 37 2.10 7.13 13.20
C ALA A 37 0.76 7.36 13.91
N LEU A 38 -0.12 8.20 13.34
CA LEU A 38 -1.45 8.44 13.90
C LEU A 38 -2.27 7.16 14.02
N LEU A 39 -2.25 6.28 13.01
CA LEU A 39 -2.93 4.99 13.06
C LEU A 39 -2.37 4.10 14.18
N GLY A 40 -1.04 4.04 14.31
CA GLY A 40 -0.36 3.29 15.37
C GLY A 40 -0.72 3.81 16.77
N ASP A 41 -0.64 5.12 16.98
CA ASP A 41 -0.95 5.78 18.25
C ASP A 41 -2.43 5.62 18.64
N GLN A 42 -3.31 5.54 17.65
CA GLN A 42 -4.73 5.29 17.82
C GLN A 42 -5.06 3.79 18.01
N GLY A 43 -4.09 2.89 17.90
CA GLY A 43 -4.28 1.45 18.10
C GLY A 43 -5.08 0.79 16.98
N PHE A 44 -4.93 1.24 15.74
CA PHE A 44 -5.46 0.51 14.60
C PHE A 44 -4.66 -0.77 14.33
N THR A 45 -5.36 -1.85 13.98
CA THR A 45 -4.75 -3.13 13.62
C THR A 45 -4.66 -3.23 12.09
N PRO A 46 -3.46 -3.30 11.49
CA PRO A 46 -3.32 -3.46 10.05
C PRO A 46 -3.82 -4.84 9.62
N VAL A 47 -4.55 -4.87 8.51
CA VAL A 47 -5.04 -6.09 7.85
C VAL A 47 -4.79 -5.92 6.36
N ASP A 48 -4.28 -6.94 5.67
CA ASP A 48 -4.19 -6.95 4.20
C ASP A 48 -5.51 -7.45 3.57
N THR A 49 -5.63 -7.32 2.26
CA THR A 49 -6.87 -7.71 1.57
C THR A 49 -7.11 -9.21 1.61
N ALA A 50 -6.05 -10.03 1.53
CA ALA A 50 -6.13 -11.49 1.67
C ALA A 50 -6.71 -11.92 3.02
N ALA A 51 -6.21 -11.39 4.13
CA ALA A 51 -6.66 -11.71 5.47
C ALA A 51 -8.09 -11.24 5.71
N LEU A 52 -8.46 -10.05 5.22
CA LEU A 52 -9.85 -9.57 5.27
C LEU A 52 -10.78 -10.53 4.51
N ALA A 53 -10.43 -10.91 3.28
CA ALA A 53 -11.22 -11.83 2.46
C ALA A 53 -11.36 -13.22 3.12
N ALA A 54 -10.29 -13.75 3.72
CA ALA A 54 -10.31 -15.02 4.42
C ALA A 54 -11.25 -15.00 5.64
N ARG A 55 -11.20 -13.94 6.44
CA ARG A 55 -12.11 -13.75 7.60
C ARG A 55 -13.55 -13.60 7.16
N TRP A 56 -13.80 -12.82 6.11
CA TRP A 56 -15.14 -12.63 5.57
C TRP A 56 -15.76 -13.95 5.09
N ARG A 57 -15.00 -14.78 4.34
CA ARG A 57 -15.46 -16.08 3.84
C ARG A 57 -15.68 -17.13 4.93
N SER A 58 -14.85 -17.10 5.98
CA SER A 58 -14.95 -18.05 7.10
C SER A 58 -15.95 -17.64 8.18
N GLY A 59 -16.44 -16.39 8.16
CA GLY A 59 -17.22 -15.82 9.26
C GLY A 59 -16.37 -15.58 10.52
N GLY A 60 -15.04 -15.53 10.39
CA GLY A 60 -14.12 -15.28 11.49
C GLY A 60 -14.21 -13.83 11.98
N PRO A 61 -13.91 -13.56 13.27
CA PRO A 61 -13.93 -12.20 13.80
C PRO A 61 -12.85 -11.33 13.16
N LEU A 62 -13.12 -10.04 13.01
CA LEU A 62 -12.11 -9.03 12.67
C LEU A 62 -11.32 -8.66 13.94
N PRO A 63 -10.05 -8.22 13.80
CA PRO A 63 -9.34 -7.63 14.94
C PRO A 63 -10.02 -6.33 15.39
N GLU A 64 -9.66 -5.85 16.58
CA GLU A 64 -10.12 -4.54 17.03
C GLU A 64 -9.52 -3.43 16.16
N ARG A 65 -10.36 -2.46 15.78
CA ARG A 65 -9.98 -1.29 14.97
C ARG A 65 -9.19 -1.68 13.70
N PRO A 66 -9.74 -2.53 12.82
CA PRO A 66 -9.03 -2.94 11.61
C PRO A 66 -8.78 -1.75 10.70
N VAL A 67 -7.66 -1.73 9.97
CA VAL A 67 -7.41 -0.77 8.89
C VAL A 67 -6.70 -1.47 7.74
N LEU A 68 -7.11 -1.16 6.51
CA LEU A 68 -6.38 -1.55 5.30
C LEU A 68 -5.61 -0.35 4.79
N ILE A 69 -4.37 -0.60 4.39
CA ILE A 69 -3.54 0.35 3.65
C ILE A 69 -3.30 -0.25 2.28
N THR A 70 -3.74 0.45 1.24
CA THR A 70 -3.60 -0.01 -0.14
C THR A 70 -2.84 0.99 -0.99
N PHE A 71 -2.09 0.47 -1.95
CA PHE A 71 -1.41 1.24 -2.97
C PHE A 71 -1.83 0.76 -4.35
N ASP A 72 -2.08 1.67 -5.27
CA ASP A 72 -2.42 1.35 -6.66
C ASP A 72 -1.28 1.72 -7.63
N ASP A 73 -1.37 1.22 -8.86
CA ASP A 73 -0.47 1.42 -10.01
C ASP A 73 0.94 0.81 -9.93
N GLY A 74 1.65 0.93 -8.80
CA GLY A 74 3.04 0.47 -8.67
C GLY A 74 4.11 1.55 -8.79
N TYR A 75 3.85 2.75 -8.27
CA TYR A 75 4.87 3.81 -8.18
C TYR A 75 6.02 3.44 -7.23
N GLU A 76 7.23 3.81 -7.62
CA GLU A 76 8.49 3.51 -6.92
C GLU A 76 8.53 4.04 -5.49
N GLY A 77 7.82 5.14 -5.23
CA GLY A 77 7.72 5.77 -3.91
C GLY A 77 7.18 4.84 -2.82
N VAL A 78 6.36 3.84 -3.18
CA VAL A 78 5.88 2.82 -2.24
C VAL A 78 7.05 2.02 -1.67
N HIS A 79 8.03 1.66 -2.49
CA HIS A 79 9.25 0.98 -2.04
C HIS A 79 10.21 1.95 -1.34
N ARG A 80 10.50 3.09 -1.96
CA ARG A 80 11.54 4.01 -1.48
C ARG A 80 11.18 4.69 -0.16
N HIS A 81 9.92 5.08 0.01
CA HIS A 81 9.45 5.87 1.15
C HIS A 81 8.42 5.14 2.00
N GLY A 82 7.51 4.40 1.37
CA GLY A 82 6.42 3.71 2.07
C GLY A 82 6.91 2.53 2.90
N LEU A 83 7.70 1.65 2.30
CA LEU A 83 8.12 0.39 2.92
C LEU A 83 8.86 0.58 4.26
N PRO A 84 9.85 1.49 4.40
CA PRO A 84 10.50 1.73 5.70
C PRO A 84 9.53 2.21 6.80
N VAL A 85 8.52 3.01 6.43
CA VAL A 85 7.51 3.50 7.38
C VAL A 85 6.59 2.35 7.79
N LEU A 86 6.09 1.56 6.84
CA LEU A 86 5.25 0.40 7.12
C LEU A 86 5.99 -0.59 8.04
N ALA A 87 7.25 -0.91 7.73
CA ALA A 87 8.09 -1.81 8.52
C ALA A 87 8.28 -1.29 9.96
N LYS A 88 8.53 0.02 10.14
CA LYS A 88 8.67 0.64 11.46
C LYS A 88 7.44 0.44 12.34
N HIS A 89 6.25 0.46 11.74
CA HIS A 89 4.98 0.30 12.46
C HIS A 89 4.46 -1.14 12.49
N GLY A 90 5.14 -2.08 11.80
CA GLY A 90 4.65 -3.45 11.65
C GLY A 90 3.35 -3.52 10.85
N PHE A 91 3.14 -2.58 9.92
CA PHE A 91 1.90 -2.47 9.16
C PHE A 91 1.93 -3.32 7.90
N ALA A 92 0.97 -4.24 7.80
CA ALA A 92 0.67 -4.92 6.55
C ALA A 92 -0.04 -3.97 5.56
N ALA A 93 0.19 -4.19 4.27
CA ALA A 93 -0.44 -3.42 3.20
C ALA A 93 -0.72 -4.31 1.98
N THR A 94 -1.49 -3.80 1.03
CA THR A 94 -1.68 -4.43 -0.29
C THR A 94 -1.28 -3.44 -1.39
N LEU A 95 -0.46 -3.89 -2.34
CA LEU A 95 -0.10 -3.14 -3.55
C LEU A 95 -0.73 -3.80 -4.78
N PHE A 96 -1.60 -3.07 -5.48
CA PHE A 96 -2.17 -3.46 -6.77
C PHE A 96 -1.29 -2.92 -7.91
N VAL A 97 -0.75 -3.84 -8.71
CA VAL A 97 0.29 -3.54 -9.69
C VAL A 97 -0.27 -3.53 -11.10
N SER A 98 -0.10 -2.41 -11.82
CA SER A 98 -0.28 -2.31 -13.27
C SER A 98 0.93 -2.95 -13.95
N THR A 99 0.88 -4.26 -14.22
CA THR A 99 2.07 -5.05 -14.62
C THR A 99 2.78 -4.54 -15.89
N GLY A 100 2.04 -3.92 -16.81
CA GLY A 100 2.59 -3.27 -18.01
C GLY A 100 3.37 -1.98 -17.74
N TRP A 101 3.29 -1.40 -16.55
CA TRP A 101 4.04 -0.19 -16.16
C TRP A 101 5.28 -0.49 -15.32
N ILE A 102 5.46 -1.74 -14.89
CA ILE A 102 6.60 -2.14 -14.05
C ILE A 102 7.85 -2.31 -14.91
N LYS A 103 8.94 -1.65 -14.50
CA LYS A 103 10.22 -1.67 -15.20
C LYS A 103 10.74 -3.11 -15.30
N GLY A 104 10.99 -3.56 -16.53
CA GLY A 104 11.59 -4.86 -16.82
C GLY A 104 11.04 -5.50 -18.10
N ALA A 105 10.95 -6.83 -18.11
CA ALA A 105 10.67 -7.63 -19.31
C ALA A 105 9.27 -7.44 -19.93
N TYR A 106 8.33 -6.85 -19.18
CA TYR A 106 6.93 -6.67 -19.59
C TYR A 106 6.51 -5.20 -19.62
N ASP A 107 7.47 -4.27 -19.55
CA ASP A 107 7.21 -2.84 -19.59
C ASP A 107 6.68 -2.44 -20.98
N THR A 108 5.41 -2.08 -21.03
CA THR A 108 4.72 -1.58 -22.22
C THR A 108 4.73 -0.05 -22.30
N GLY A 109 5.36 0.63 -21.35
CA GLY A 109 5.25 2.06 -21.14
C GLY A 109 3.90 2.47 -20.54
N GLY A 110 3.71 3.78 -20.33
CA GLY A 110 2.47 4.36 -19.81
C GLY A 110 2.49 4.73 -18.32
N GLY A 111 3.53 4.32 -17.58
CA GLY A 111 3.76 4.82 -16.23
C GLY A 111 3.88 6.35 -16.21
N LEU A 112 3.08 7.00 -15.35
CA LEU A 112 3.01 8.45 -15.30
C LEU A 112 4.17 9.08 -14.53
N ASP A 113 4.92 8.31 -13.76
CA ASP A 113 6.08 8.75 -12.98
C ASP A 113 7.05 7.56 -12.76
N ALA A 114 8.01 7.71 -11.85
CA ALA A 114 8.93 6.63 -11.49
C ALA A 114 8.16 5.39 -11.02
N MET A 115 8.16 4.35 -11.86
CA MET A 115 7.58 3.04 -11.56
C MET A 115 8.58 2.12 -10.88
N LEU A 116 8.05 1.17 -10.09
CA LEU A 116 8.80 0.07 -9.50
C LEU A 116 9.47 -0.79 -10.58
N SER A 117 10.54 -1.48 -10.16
CA SER A 117 11.08 -2.64 -10.88
C SER A 117 10.53 -3.95 -10.29
N TRP A 118 10.60 -5.03 -11.07
CA TRP A 118 10.26 -6.37 -10.55
C TRP A 118 11.11 -6.82 -9.36
N ALA A 119 12.33 -6.29 -9.20
CA ALA A 119 13.14 -6.55 -8.01
C ALA A 119 12.51 -5.89 -6.77
N GLN A 120 12.13 -4.62 -6.86
CA GLN A 120 11.46 -3.90 -5.78
C GLN A 120 10.08 -4.49 -5.44
N VAL A 121 9.33 -4.97 -6.43
CA VAL A 121 8.07 -5.70 -6.19
C VAL A 121 8.32 -6.97 -5.37
N ARG A 122 9.40 -7.71 -5.67
CA ARG A 122 9.77 -8.90 -4.88
C ARG A 122 10.23 -8.55 -3.46
N GLU A 123 10.92 -7.43 -3.28
CA GLU A 123 11.30 -6.95 -1.95
C GLU A 123 10.09 -6.55 -1.12
N LEU A 124 9.12 -5.84 -1.71
CA LEU A 124 7.84 -5.54 -1.06
C LEU A 124 7.11 -6.83 -0.65
N ALA A 125 7.03 -7.81 -1.55
CA ALA A 125 6.37 -9.10 -1.29
C ALA A 125 7.09 -9.98 -0.25
N ALA A 126 8.39 -9.79 -0.05
CA ALA A 126 9.16 -10.47 0.99
C ALA A 126 8.90 -9.86 2.38
N GLU A 127 8.40 -8.62 2.41
CA GLU A 127 7.91 -7.93 3.59
C GLU A 127 6.38 -8.13 3.72
N GLN A 128 5.73 -7.40 4.62
CA GLN A 128 4.29 -7.53 4.88
C GLN A 128 3.41 -6.83 3.81
N VAL A 129 3.82 -6.84 2.53
CA VAL A 129 3.05 -6.23 1.44
C VAL A 129 2.52 -7.31 0.51
N GLU A 130 1.21 -7.52 0.55
CA GLU A 130 0.49 -8.36 -0.42
C GLU A 130 0.55 -7.73 -1.82
N ILE A 131 0.80 -8.53 -2.87
CA ILE A 131 0.81 -8.06 -4.25
C ILE A 131 -0.44 -8.55 -4.99
N GLY A 132 -1.25 -7.62 -5.50
CA GLY A 132 -2.41 -7.85 -6.35
C GLY A 132 -2.23 -7.25 -7.75
N GLY A 133 -3.17 -7.53 -8.66
CA GLY A 133 -3.24 -6.89 -9.97
C GLY A 133 -4.20 -5.70 -9.96
N HIS A 134 -3.82 -4.60 -10.62
CA HIS A 134 -4.69 -3.48 -10.96
C HIS A 134 -5.28 -3.69 -12.37
#